data_AF-A0A3D0D1G3-F1
#
_entry.id   AF-A0A3D0D1G3-F1
#
_cell.length_a   1.000
_cell.length_b   1.000
_cell.length_c   1.000
_cell.angle_alpha   90.00
_cell.angle_beta   90.00
_cell.angle_gamma   90.00
#
_symmetry.space_group_name_H-M   'P 1'
#
loop_
_entity.id
_entity.type
_entity.pdbx_description
1 polymer ?
#
loop_
_entity_poly.entity_id
_entity_poly.type
_entity_poly.pdbx_seq_one_letter_code
_entity_poly.pdbx_strand_id
1 'polypeptide(L)' 'MAKTDNTPHEVLVGAMAVSVAFAPTDGTEDRVVGALNSADVSLRVAMFTLTSTPLAQALIDAHDRGVGVEVLLDDTADGS' A
#
# COMPACT_ATOMS: atom_id res chain seq x y z
N MET A 1 -12.72 21.21 -11.44
CA MET A 1 -12.95 21.22 -9.97
C MET A 1 -12.19 20.03 -9.40
N ALA A 2 -11.28 20.24 -8.44
CA ALA A 2 -10.58 19.13 -7.78
C ALA A 2 -11.49 18.47 -6.75
N LYS A 3 -11.34 17.16 -6.53
CA LYS A 3 -11.97 16.47 -5.38
C LYS A 3 -11.55 17.21 -4.11
N THR A 4 -12.50 17.41 -3.21
CA THR A 4 -12.24 17.93 -1.85
C THR A 4 -12.16 16.74 -0.90
N ASP A 5 -11.23 16.81 0.05
CA ASP A 5 -11.15 15.81 1.11
C ASP A 5 -12.35 15.97 2.06
N ASN A 6 -13.11 14.90 2.16
CA ASN A 6 -14.27 14.79 3.04
C ASN A 6 -14.31 13.39 3.69
N THR A 7 -13.15 12.75 3.78
CA THR A 7 -13.02 11.39 4.28
C THR A 7 -12.86 11.42 5.80
N PRO A 8 -13.64 10.64 6.58
CA PRO A 8 -13.50 10.59 8.04
C PRO A 8 -12.14 10.06 8.52
N HIS A 9 -11.34 9.48 7.61
CA HIS A 9 -10.01 8.86 7.74
C HIS A 9 -9.80 7.75 8.77
N GLU A 10 -10.56 7.76 9.84
CA GLU A 10 -10.62 6.72 10.85
C GLU A 10 -12.09 6.42 11.15
N VAL A 11 -12.44 5.14 11.08
CA VAL A 11 -13.78 4.66 11.36
C VAL A 11 -13.70 3.45 12.27
N LEU A 12 -14.66 3.32 13.18
CA LEU A 12 -14.81 2.11 14.00
C LEU A 12 -15.68 1.10 13.25
N VAL A 13 -15.11 -0.08 13.00
CA VAL A 13 -15.85 -1.25 12.50
C VAL A 13 -15.96 -2.24 13.67
N GLY A 14 -17.06 -2.17 14.40
CA GLY A 14 -17.18 -2.83 15.70
C GLY A 14 -16.23 -2.20 16.72
N ALA A 15 -15.30 -2.99 17.28
CA ALA A 15 -14.27 -2.51 18.21
C ALA A 15 -12.91 -2.23 17.52
N MET A 16 -12.82 -2.40 16.19
CA MET A 16 -11.58 -2.21 15.44
C MET A 16 -11.53 -0.81 14.83
N ALA A 17 -10.44 -0.10 15.04
CA ALA A 17 -10.15 1.13 14.32
C ALA A 17 -9.61 0.80 12.92
N VAL A 18 -10.22 1.40 11.89
CA VAL A 18 -9.86 1.20 10.49
C VAL A 18 -9.54 2.55 9.88
N SER A 19 -8.38 2.67 9.22
CA SER A 19 -8.03 3.86 8.45
C SER A 19 -8.56 3.77 7.01
N VAL A 20 -9.09 4.88 6.49
CA VAL A 20 -9.70 4.97 5.15
C VAL A 20 -9.11 6.15 4.39
N ALA A 21 -8.81 5.94 3.10
CA ALA A 21 -8.30 6.98 2.21
C ALA A 21 -8.84 6.78 0.79
N PHE A 22 -9.22 7.88 0.13
CA PHE A 22 -9.67 7.93 -1.25
C PHE A 22 -8.75 8.80 -2.11
N ALA A 23 -8.29 8.23 -3.23
CA ALA A 23 -7.55 8.98 -4.22
C ALA A 23 -8.46 10.01 -4.95
N PRO A 24 -7.90 11.12 -5.44
CA PRO A 24 -6.49 11.50 -5.35
C PRO A 24 -6.13 12.30 -4.09
N THR A 25 -7.10 12.72 -3.28
CA THR A 25 -6.90 13.76 -2.25
C THR A 25 -6.21 13.30 -0.98
N ASP A 26 -6.28 12.00 -0.69
CA ASP A 26 -5.99 11.52 0.66
C ASP A 26 -4.57 10.95 0.81
N GLY A 27 -3.71 11.15 -0.20
CA GLY A 27 -2.33 10.63 -0.20
C GLY A 27 -2.28 9.10 -0.16
N THR A 28 -3.17 8.42 -0.90
CA THR A 28 -3.34 6.96 -0.79
C THR A 28 -2.05 6.18 -1.04
N GLU A 29 -1.22 6.60 -2.00
CA GLU A 29 0.08 5.95 -2.28
C GLU A 29 1.03 6.08 -1.08
N ASP A 30 1.19 7.29 -0.53
CA ASP A 30 2.05 7.54 0.64
C ASP A 30 1.62 6.73 1.86
N ARG A 31 0.31 6.54 2.05
CA ARG A 31 -0.22 5.71 3.15
C ARG A 31 0.15 4.23 2.96
N VAL A 32 0.06 3.72 1.73
CA VAL A 32 0.48 2.34 1.44
C VAL A 32 1.99 2.21 1.64
N VAL A 33 2.80 3.14 1.12
CA VAL A 33 4.25 3.18 1.34
C VAL A 33 4.58 3.18 2.84
N GLY A 34 3.89 3.99 3.65
CA GLY A 34 4.04 4.01 5.09
C GLY A 34 3.76 2.66 5.75
N ALA A 35 2.71 1.95 5.30
CA ALA A 35 2.40 0.61 5.76
C ALA A 35 3.50 -0.41 5.40
N LEU A 36 4.01 -0.39 4.16
CA LEU A 36 5.11 -1.26 3.72
C LEU A 36 6.39 -1.00 4.54
N ASN A 37 6.67 0.27 4.85
CA ASN A 37 7.83 0.68 5.64
C ASN A 37 7.72 0.31 7.13
N SER A 38 6.51 0.13 7.66
CA SER A 38 6.30 -0.28 9.04
C SER A 38 6.50 -1.77 9.32
N ALA A 39 6.73 -2.59 8.29
CA ALA A 39 6.94 -4.03 8.44
C ALA A 39 8.34 -4.34 9.01
N ASP A 40 8.37 -5.16 10.07
CA ASP A 40 9.61 -5.56 10.77
C ASP A 40 10.08 -6.99 10.45
N VAL A 41 9.17 -7.90 10.07
CA VAL A 41 9.47 -9.35 9.97
C VAL A 41 9.13 -9.91 8.60
N SER A 42 7.91 -9.67 8.11
CA SER A 42 7.46 -10.17 6.82
C SER A 42 6.51 -9.20 6.13
N LEU A 43 6.49 -9.28 4.80
CA LEU A 43 5.64 -8.48 3.93
C LEU A 43 5.11 -9.36 2.80
N ARG A 44 3.80 -9.56 2.79
CA ARG A 44 3.10 -10.36 1.77
C ARG A 44 2.15 -9.47 1.00
N VAL A 45 2.39 -9.31 -0.29
CA VAL A 45 1.62 -8.44 -1.17
C VAL A 45 0.94 -9.27 -2.25
N ALA A 46 -0.35 -9.08 -2.42
CA ALA A 46 -1.09 -9.57 -3.57
C ALA A 46 -1.60 -8.37 -4.36
N MET A 47 -1.22 -8.25 -5.62
CA MET A 47 -1.58 -7.10 -6.44
C MET A 47 -1.75 -7.48 -7.90
N PHE A 48 -2.55 -6.70 -8.62
CA PHE A 48 -2.84 -6.96 -10.03
C PHE A 48 -1.69 -6.50 -10.94
N THR A 49 -1.22 -5.26 -10.77
CA THR A 49 -0.14 -4.66 -11.60
C THR A 49 0.75 -3.80 -10.71
N LEU A 50 2.07 -3.94 -10.85
CA LEU A 50 3.05 -3.10 -10.15
C LEU A 50 3.71 -2.09 -11.11
N THR A 51 3.14 -0.88 -11.18
CA THR A 51 3.69 0.22 -12.01
C THR A 51 4.23 1.41 -11.20
N SER A 52 3.91 1.48 -9.90
CA SER A 52 4.35 2.55 -9.02
C SER A 52 5.80 2.35 -8.59
N THR A 53 6.69 3.24 -9.01
CA THR A 53 8.09 3.26 -8.54
C THR A 53 8.21 3.45 -7.02
N PRO A 54 7.43 4.36 -6.37
CA PRO A 54 7.44 4.47 -4.91
C PRO A 54 7.11 3.15 -4.19
N LEU A 55 6.09 2.42 -4.66
CA LEU A 55 5.75 1.13 -4.06
C LEU A 55 6.84 0.09 -4.30
N ALA A 56 7.39 0.00 -5.52
CA ALA A 56 8.49 -0.91 -5.82
C ALA A 56 9.72 -0.63 -4.95
N GLN A 57 10.09 0.64 -4.75
CA GLN A 57 11.21 1.02 -3.91
C GLN A 57 10.95 0.66 -2.43
N ALA A 58 9.75 0.87 -1.92
CA ALA A 58 9.41 0.50 -0.54
C ALA A 58 9.52 -1.02 -0.29
N LEU A 59 9.20 -1.84 -1.28
CA LEU A 59 9.39 -3.30 -1.22
C LEU A 59 10.89 -3.67 -1.19
N ILE A 60 11.70 -3.01 -2.03
CA ILE A 60 13.16 -3.19 -2.05
C ILE A 60 13.76 -2.78 -0.71
N ASP A 61 13.40 -1.60 -0.19
CA ASP A 61 13.89 -1.09 1.08
C ASP A 61 13.50 -2.03 2.24
N ALA A 62 12.31 -2.64 2.19
CA ALA A 62 11.89 -3.63 3.19
C ALA A 62 12.77 -4.89 3.12
N HIS A 63 13.02 -5.41 1.92
CA HIS A 63 13.93 -6.53 1.73
C HIS A 63 15.34 -6.22 2.25
N ASP A 64 15.87 -5.02 1.97
CA ASP A 64 17.20 -4.61 2.41
C ASP A 64 17.30 -4.44 3.95
N ARG A 65 16.19 -4.14 4.62
CA ARG A 65 16.09 -4.19 6.09
C ARG A 65 16.08 -5.62 6.66
N GLY A 66 16.00 -6.65 5.82
CA GLY A 66 15.92 -8.06 6.21
C GLY A 66 14.50 -8.59 6.40
N VAL A 67 13.48 -7.84 5.98
CA VAL A 67 12.08 -8.29 6.00
C VAL A 67 11.88 -9.37 4.94
N GLY A 68 11.17 -10.46 5.27
CA GLY A 68 10.81 -11.47 4.29
C GLY A 68 9.72 -10.97 3.35
N VAL A 69 10.08 -10.60 2.11
CA VAL A 69 9.15 -10.04 1.11
C VAL A 69 8.69 -11.10 0.11
N GLU A 70 7.38 -11.27 -0.02
CA GLU A 70 6.72 -12.15 -1.00
C GLU A 70 5.66 -11.34 -1.77
N VAL A 71 5.72 -11.34 -3.10
CA VAL A 71 4.76 -10.61 -3.97
C VAL A 71 4.11 -11.60 -4.94
N LEU A 72 2.77 -11.63 -4.92
CA LEU A 72 1.94 -12.36 -5.87
C LEU A 72 1.35 -11.37 -6.88
N LEU A 73 1.72 -11.53 -8.14
CA LEU A 73 1.25 -10.72 -9.27
C LEU A 73 0.31 -11.52 -10.17
N ASP A 74 -0.58 -10.82 -10.87
CA ASP A 74 -1.37 -11.43 -11.94
C ASP A 74 -0.50 -11.54 -13.20
N ASP A 75 -0.33 -12.77 -13.68
CA ASP A 75 0.47 -13.13 -14.85
C ASP A 75 -0.01 -12.41 -16.13
N THR A 76 -1.31 -12.16 -16.24
CA THR A 76 -1.91 -11.58 -17.44
C THR A 76 -1.77 -10.06 -17.55
N ALA A 77 -1.46 -9.39 -16.45
CA ALA A 77 -1.40 -7.94 -16.38
C ALA A 77 0.00 -7.37 -16.67
N ASP A 78 1.05 -8.14 -16.38
CA ASP A 78 2.45 -7.68 -16.40
C ASP A 78 3.24 -8.16 -17.63
N GLY A 79 2.55 -8.68 -18.65
CA GLY A 79 3.08 -8.85 -20.02
C GLY A 79 4.01 -10.05 -20.24
N SER A 80 3.84 -11.11 -19.46
CA SER A 80 4.57 -12.38 -19.65
C SER A 80 4.00 -13.23 -20.79
#